data_AF-A0A1V4LN45-F1
#
_entry.id   AF-A0A1V4LN45-F1
#
_cell.length_a   1.000
_cell.length_b   1.000
_cell.length_c   1.000
_cell.angle_alpha   90.00
_cell.angle_beta   90.00
_cell.angle_gamma   90.00
#
_symmetry.space_group_name_H-M   'P 1'
#
loop_
_entity.id
_entity.type
_entity.pdbx_description
1 polymer ?
#
loop_
_entity_poly.entity_id
_entity_poly.type
_entity_poly.pdbx_seq_one_letter_code
_entity_poly.pdbx_strand_id
1 'polypeptide(L)'
;MGGTDRLMSRQLQTDPQSVRGQGNFDFATTYQPQPPVMTPYPREDVDFSVSGAYALYNWELFYHAPMLVATQLMRNQQHEPAMQWLKYVFDPTDPNPAPVPGHFWRTRPFYEMNADTWLAQQIQHILATLAANAQQGTADLDTAAALQDWLAHPFDPHRIARLRIGAYAKATVMKFLDNLIAWGDSLYAQYTMEKVAQAEQLYVLANLILGPRPEQVRLRDADFATRPDATTYAAIQDGLDAFSDVLVAIENVIAAPTPALDAQDAVSEAPDLPQLSTLFFCIPPNDQLLAYWDTVADRLYKIRHCLNLQGVAQPLPLYAPPINPLQLMGGQAAYGTGAIGAAAPFTPVYRFPVYLERALELTNDVRGYGASVLAALEKKDAEALGVLRANQDIDIQTRLLDIKTRAVAEAEGQVTALQNQKTTVQIRHDFYADIDFMNPWEVAASALQIQAAIINGLAVPLDLTASGAHLIPEMTFGATGWAAVRPRWSKSAATRWRPRSRPRP
;
A
#
# COMPACT_ATOMS: atom_id res chain seq x y z
N MET A 1 -13.78 -30.10 22.50
CA MET A 1 -12.74 -29.48 21.66
C MET A 1 -13.43 -28.61 20.60
N GLY A 2 -13.75 -27.36 20.93
CA GLY A 2 -14.28 -26.40 19.97
C GLY A 2 -13.69 -25.04 20.30
N GLY A 3 -12.60 -24.69 19.62
CA GLY A 3 -11.95 -23.39 19.75
C GLY A 3 -12.61 -22.33 18.86
N THR A 4 -11.86 -21.28 18.54
CA THR A 4 -12.28 -20.18 17.65
C THR A 4 -12.76 -20.68 16.29
N ASP A 5 -12.13 -21.73 15.74
CA ASP A 5 -12.50 -22.29 14.43
C ASP A 5 -13.94 -22.82 14.37
N ARG A 6 -14.41 -23.48 15.44
CA ARG A 6 -15.79 -23.95 15.52
C ARG A 6 -16.76 -22.82 15.81
N LEU A 7 -16.36 -21.86 16.64
CA LEU A 7 -17.16 -20.68 16.92
C LEU A 7 -17.42 -19.86 15.65
N MET A 8 -16.39 -19.67 14.81
CA MET A 8 -16.50 -18.91 13.56
C MET A 8 -16.96 -19.77 12.37
N SER A 9 -17.39 -21.00 12.60
CA SER A 9 -17.87 -21.86 11.51
C SER A 9 -19.19 -21.35 10.95
N ARG A 10 -19.35 -21.41 9.62
CA ARG A 10 -20.59 -21.03 8.93
C ARG A 10 -21.79 -21.83 9.45
N GLN A 11 -21.59 -23.12 9.72
CA GLN A 11 -22.64 -24.02 10.19
C GLN A 11 -23.28 -23.56 11.51
N LEU A 12 -22.49 -23.00 12.44
CA LEU A 12 -23.03 -22.45 13.69
C LEU A 12 -23.97 -21.25 13.45
N GLN A 13 -23.71 -20.45 12.41
CA GLN A 13 -24.51 -19.26 12.12
C GLN A 13 -25.81 -19.63 11.38
N THR A 14 -25.73 -20.57 10.42
CA THR A 14 -26.88 -20.97 9.60
C THR A 14 -27.79 -21.98 10.28
N ASP A 15 -27.22 -22.91 11.05
CA ASP A 15 -27.95 -23.96 11.76
C ASP A 15 -27.32 -24.19 13.15
N PRO A 16 -27.58 -23.29 14.12
CA PRO A 16 -26.99 -23.39 15.46
C PRO A 16 -27.44 -24.66 16.20
N GLN A 17 -28.62 -25.20 15.87
CA GLN A 17 -29.18 -26.40 16.49
C GLN A 17 -28.34 -27.65 16.14
N SER A 18 -27.73 -27.68 14.96
CA SER A 18 -26.85 -28.80 14.56
C SER A 18 -25.54 -28.91 15.36
N VAL A 19 -25.09 -27.84 16.01
CA VAL A 19 -23.75 -27.77 16.62
C VAL A 19 -23.74 -28.19 18.09
N ARG A 20 -24.85 -28.00 18.80
CA ARG A 20 -25.03 -28.53 20.16
C ARG A 20 -25.86 -29.80 20.03
N GLY A 21 -25.35 -30.95 20.45
CA GLY A 21 -26.15 -32.18 20.60
C GLY A 21 -27.26 -32.11 21.66
N GLN A 22 -27.84 -30.93 21.90
CA GLN A 22 -29.09 -30.70 22.60
C GLN A 22 -30.20 -30.67 21.53
N GLY A 23 -31.30 -31.40 21.76
CA GLY A 23 -32.34 -31.60 20.74
C GLY A 23 -32.91 -30.28 20.20
N ASN A 24 -33.50 -30.34 18.99
CA ASN A 24 -34.10 -29.20 18.30
C ASN A 24 -35.07 -28.47 19.24
N PHE A 25 -34.71 -27.25 19.64
CA PHE A 25 -35.63 -26.38 20.37
C PHE A 25 -36.74 -25.96 19.43
N ASP A 26 -37.97 -26.37 19.75
CA ASP A 26 -39.19 -25.92 19.09
C ASP A 26 -40.08 -25.26 20.15
N PHE A 27 -40.31 -23.96 19.96
CA PHE A 27 -41.11 -23.14 20.86
C PHE A 27 -42.54 -23.67 21.01
N ALA A 28 -43.13 -24.18 19.92
CA ALA A 28 -44.51 -24.66 19.92
C ALA A 28 -44.68 -25.91 20.78
N THR A 29 -43.75 -26.86 20.69
CA THR A 29 -43.79 -28.10 21.49
C THR A 29 -43.37 -27.86 22.94
N THR A 30 -42.45 -26.93 23.18
CA THR A 30 -41.90 -26.67 24.52
C THR A 30 -42.85 -25.86 25.39
N TYR A 31 -43.43 -24.78 24.84
CA TYR A 31 -44.22 -23.83 25.61
C TYR A 31 -45.73 -23.97 25.41
N GLN A 32 -46.18 -24.70 24.39
CA GLN A 32 -47.60 -24.90 24.05
C GLN A 32 -48.42 -23.60 24.15
N PRO A 33 -47.98 -22.53 23.45
CA PRO A 33 -48.54 -21.19 23.63
C PRO A 33 -50.05 -21.16 23.30
N GLN A 34 -50.83 -20.54 24.18
CA GLN A 34 -52.25 -20.22 23.95
C GLN A 34 -52.37 -18.77 23.41
N PRO A 35 -53.44 -18.42 22.67
CA PRO A 35 -53.66 -17.03 22.26
C PRO A 35 -53.63 -16.07 23.47
N PRO A 36 -52.96 -14.89 23.40
CA PRO A 36 -52.57 -14.14 22.20
C PRO A 36 -51.03 -14.08 21.96
N VAL A 37 -50.34 -15.21 21.84
CA VAL A 37 -48.91 -15.20 21.46
C VAL A 37 -48.76 -14.88 19.96
N MET A 38 -47.91 -13.89 19.65
CA MET A 38 -47.64 -13.41 18.29
C MET A 38 -46.95 -14.50 17.44
N THR A 39 -47.44 -14.72 16.22
CA THR A 39 -46.82 -15.60 15.21
C THR A 39 -46.10 -14.77 14.14
N PRO A 40 -44.99 -15.26 13.56
CA PRO A 40 -44.37 -16.58 13.74
C PRO A 40 -43.67 -16.77 15.09
N TYR A 41 -43.66 -18.02 15.59
CA TYR A 41 -43.01 -18.33 16.87
C TYR A 41 -41.48 -18.16 16.79
N PRO A 42 -40.83 -17.74 17.89
CA PRO A 42 -39.38 -17.64 17.95
C PRO A 42 -38.71 -18.96 17.62
N ARG A 43 -37.69 -18.92 16.75
CA ARG A 43 -36.79 -20.05 16.46
C ARG A 43 -35.44 -19.76 17.11
N GLU A 44 -34.70 -20.80 17.47
CA GLU A 44 -33.29 -20.62 17.86
C GLU A 44 -32.47 -20.38 16.59
N ASP A 45 -32.23 -19.11 16.28
CA ASP A 45 -31.40 -18.68 15.17
C ASP A 45 -30.42 -17.58 15.59
N VAL A 46 -29.37 -17.40 14.77
CA VAL A 46 -28.45 -16.27 14.91
C VAL A 46 -28.98 -15.14 14.03
N ASP A 47 -29.72 -14.22 14.64
CA ASP A 47 -30.32 -13.08 13.94
C ASP A 47 -29.30 -11.95 13.69
N PHE A 48 -29.31 -11.40 12.47
CA PHE A 48 -28.49 -10.26 12.03
C PHE A 48 -29.35 -9.08 11.53
N SER A 49 -30.67 -9.15 11.69
CA SER A 49 -31.61 -8.12 11.28
C SER A 49 -31.40 -6.81 12.05
N VAL A 50 -31.72 -5.67 11.43
CA VAL A 50 -31.53 -4.35 12.06
C VAL A 50 -32.40 -4.19 13.32
N SER A 51 -33.58 -4.80 13.35
CA SER A 51 -34.51 -4.81 14.49
C SER A 51 -34.22 -5.89 15.54
N GLY A 52 -33.26 -6.78 15.29
CA GLY A 52 -32.94 -7.91 16.15
C GLY A 52 -32.32 -7.47 17.47
N ALA A 53 -32.86 -7.94 18.60
CA ALA A 53 -32.39 -7.56 19.94
C ALA A 53 -30.90 -7.92 20.18
N TYR A 54 -30.45 -9.06 19.64
CA TYR A 54 -29.07 -9.52 19.74
C TYR A 54 -28.23 -9.32 18.48
N ALA A 55 -28.80 -8.72 17.42
CA ALA A 55 -28.14 -8.61 16.13
C ALA A 55 -26.83 -7.81 16.21
N LEU A 56 -26.79 -6.75 17.03
CA LEU A 56 -25.57 -5.97 17.25
C LEU A 56 -24.41 -6.85 17.76
N TYR A 57 -24.67 -7.69 18.77
CA TYR A 57 -23.66 -8.59 19.34
C TYR A 57 -23.24 -9.68 18.35
N ASN A 58 -24.17 -10.17 17.53
CA ASN A 58 -23.87 -11.14 16.49
C ASN A 58 -22.97 -10.52 15.41
N TRP A 59 -23.25 -9.29 14.96
CA TRP A 59 -22.38 -8.54 14.05
C TRP A 59 -21.01 -8.26 14.69
N GLU A 60 -20.96 -7.92 15.97
CA GLU A 60 -19.71 -7.73 16.69
C GLU A 60 -18.87 -9.00 16.74
N LEU A 61 -19.49 -10.14 17.08
CA LEU A 61 -18.82 -11.41 17.24
C LEU A 61 -18.32 -11.99 15.91
N PHE A 62 -19.19 -12.06 14.90
CA PHE A 62 -18.90 -12.78 13.65
C PHE A 62 -18.23 -11.93 12.58
N TYR A 63 -18.33 -10.60 12.64
CA TYR A 63 -17.75 -9.71 11.63
C TYR A 63 -16.75 -8.71 12.21
N HIS A 64 -17.17 -7.86 13.16
CA HIS A 64 -16.31 -6.76 13.62
C HIS A 64 -15.09 -7.24 14.43
N ALA A 65 -15.24 -8.24 15.29
CA ALA A 65 -14.14 -8.77 16.09
C ALA A 65 -13.07 -9.44 15.20
N PRO A 66 -13.39 -10.34 14.26
CA PRO A 66 -12.40 -10.87 13.33
C PRO A 66 -11.71 -9.79 12.50
N MET A 67 -12.46 -8.81 11.99
CA MET A 67 -11.90 -7.70 11.21
C MET A 67 -10.97 -6.81 12.05
N LEU A 68 -11.30 -6.54 13.31
CA LEU A 68 -10.47 -5.77 14.22
C LEU A 68 -9.18 -6.51 14.57
N VAL A 69 -9.27 -7.81 14.89
CA VAL A 69 -8.10 -8.63 15.19
C VAL A 69 -7.18 -8.74 13.97
N ALA A 70 -7.73 -9.03 12.79
CA ALA A 70 -6.98 -9.03 11.54
C ALA A 70 -6.29 -7.69 11.29
N THR A 71 -7.00 -6.58 11.43
CA THR A 71 -6.44 -5.23 11.25
C THR A 71 -5.30 -4.95 12.23
N GLN A 72 -5.43 -5.36 13.49
CA GLN A 72 -4.38 -5.19 14.50
C GLN A 72 -3.15 -6.06 14.21
N LEU A 73 -3.35 -7.30 13.74
CA LEU A 73 -2.27 -8.19 13.30
C LEU A 73 -1.55 -7.63 12.07
N MET A 74 -2.29 -7.08 11.09
CA MET A 74 -1.72 -6.41 9.92
C MET A 74 -0.88 -5.20 10.30
N ARG A 75 -1.34 -4.37 11.24
CA ARG A 75 -0.56 -3.23 11.78
C ARG A 75 0.76 -3.68 12.42
N ASN A 76 0.77 -4.88 13.00
CA ASN A 76 1.96 -5.51 13.58
C ASN A 76 2.76 -6.36 12.58
N GLN A 77 2.47 -6.28 11.26
CA GLN A 77 3.13 -7.04 10.19
C GLN A 77 3.03 -8.58 10.33
N GLN A 78 2.05 -9.07 11.09
CA GLN A 78 1.78 -10.50 11.25
C GLN A 78 0.81 -10.98 10.16
N HIS A 79 1.32 -11.06 8.93
CA HIS A 79 0.50 -11.28 7.72
C HIS A 79 -0.22 -12.63 7.69
N GLU A 80 0.44 -13.71 8.07
CA GLU A 80 -0.14 -15.06 8.04
C GLU A 80 -1.25 -15.25 9.09
N PRO A 81 -1.05 -14.88 10.38
CA PRO A 81 -2.14 -14.85 11.35
C PRO A 81 -3.28 -13.91 10.93
N ALA A 82 -2.97 -12.73 10.38
CA ALA A 82 -4.00 -11.82 9.88
C ALA A 82 -4.84 -12.46 8.77
N MET A 83 -4.20 -13.20 7.86
CA MET A 83 -4.87 -13.95 6.81
C MET A 83 -5.84 -14.99 7.37
N GLN A 84 -5.42 -15.75 8.39
CA GLN A 84 -6.28 -16.74 9.06
C GLN A 84 -7.54 -16.09 9.65
N TRP A 85 -7.39 -14.91 10.28
CA TRP A 85 -8.52 -14.18 10.83
C TRP A 85 -9.45 -13.61 9.76
N LEU A 86 -8.93 -13.11 8.64
CA LEU A 86 -9.74 -12.66 7.51
C LEU A 86 -10.52 -13.82 6.88
N LYS A 87 -9.92 -15.02 6.83
CA LYS A 87 -10.58 -16.25 6.36
C LYS A 87 -11.78 -16.67 7.21
N TYR A 88 -11.91 -16.21 8.45
CA TYR A 88 -13.15 -16.43 9.22
C TYR A 88 -14.34 -15.65 8.68
N VAL A 89 -14.13 -14.63 7.85
CA VAL A 89 -15.19 -13.84 7.20
C VAL A 89 -15.28 -14.19 5.71
N PHE A 90 -14.15 -14.12 5.01
CA PHE A 90 -14.05 -14.32 3.56
C PHE A 90 -12.92 -15.31 3.23
N ASP A 91 -13.29 -16.46 2.69
CA ASP A 91 -12.37 -17.52 2.30
C ASP A 91 -12.50 -17.82 0.80
N PRO A 92 -11.61 -17.27 -0.06
CA PRO A 92 -11.64 -17.54 -1.49
C PRO A 92 -11.16 -18.96 -1.84
N THR A 93 -10.73 -19.75 -0.86
CA THR A 93 -10.22 -21.12 -1.05
C THR A 93 -11.20 -22.21 -0.62
N ASP A 94 -12.43 -21.87 -0.21
CA ASP A 94 -13.45 -22.86 0.18
C ASP A 94 -13.83 -23.74 -1.03
N PRO A 95 -13.60 -25.07 -0.98
CA PRO A 95 -13.92 -25.98 -2.09
C PRO A 95 -15.42 -26.33 -2.20
N ASN A 96 -16.28 -25.75 -1.35
CA ASN A 96 -17.70 -26.07 -1.32
C ASN A 96 -18.40 -25.74 -2.66
N PRO A 97 -19.14 -26.68 -3.28
CA PRO A 97 -19.85 -26.47 -4.55
C PRO A 97 -21.11 -25.59 -4.45
N ALA A 98 -21.31 -24.87 -3.33
CA ALA A 98 -22.46 -24.00 -3.14
C ALA A 98 -22.48 -22.84 -4.17
N PRO A 99 -23.66 -22.23 -4.43
CA PRO A 99 -23.79 -21.19 -5.45
C PRO A 99 -22.83 -20.01 -5.22
N VAL A 100 -22.20 -19.55 -6.31
CA VAL A 100 -21.47 -18.27 -6.36
C VAL A 100 -22.52 -17.15 -6.38
N PRO A 101 -22.36 -16.06 -5.62
CA PRO A 101 -21.17 -15.61 -4.86
C PRO A 101 -21.10 -16.04 -3.39
N GLY A 102 -22.17 -16.62 -2.84
CA GLY A 102 -22.31 -16.84 -1.40
C GLY A 102 -21.27 -17.77 -0.77
N HIS A 103 -20.84 -18.83 -1.47
CA HIS A 103 -19.99 -19.89 -0.89
C HIS A 103 -18.64 -19.42 -0.31
N PHE A 104 -18.04 -18.35 -0.84
CA PHE A 104 -16.78 -17.77 -0.34
C PHE A 104 -16.93 -17.08 1.02
N TRP A 105 -18.16 -16.78 1.43
CA TRP A 105 -18.46 -16.09 2.67
C TRP A 105 -18.78 -17.08 3.79
N ARG A 106 -18.16 -16.87 4.95
CA ARG A 106 -18.43 -17.64 6.15
C ARG A 106 -19.48 -16.98 7.05
N THR A 107 -19.53 -15.66 7.05
CA THR A 107 -20.56 -14.89 7.76
C THR A 107 -21.91 -15.03 7.08
N ARG A 108 -22.93 -15.45 7.83
CA ARG A 108 -24.27 -15.79 7.33
C ARG A 108 -24.90 -14.69 6.46
N PRO A 109 -24.91 -13.39 6.83
CA PRO A 109 -25.54 -12.36 6.02
C PRO A 109 -24.96 -12.21 4.61
N PHE A 110 -23.66 -12.51 4.42
CA PHE A 110 -23.03 -12.46 3.09
C PHE A 110 -23.18 -13.78 2.32
N TYR A 111 -23.31 -14.89 3.04
CA TYR A 111 -23.57 -16.21 2.45
C TYR A 111 -24.97 -16.33 1.88
N GLU A 112 -25.98 -15.79 2.58
CA GLU A 112 -27.39 -15.81 2.16
C GLU A 112 -27.71 -14.82 1.02
N MET A 113 -26.76 -13.98 0.63
CA MET A 113 -26.92 -13.07 -0.50
C MET A 113 -26.82 -13.80 -1.85
N ASN A 114 -27.96 -13.87 -2.55
CA ASN A 114 -28.03 -14.27 -3.95
C ASN A 114 -27.58 -13.14 -4.89
N ALA A 115 -27.32 -13.44 -6.16
CA ALA A 115 -26.88 -12.46 -7.17
C ALA A 115 -27.81 -11.24 -7.24
N ASP A 116 -29.14 -11.43 -7.18
CA ASP A 116 -30.12 -10.34 -7.22
C ASP A 116 -30.03 -9.44 -5.98
N THR A 117 -29.80 -10.01 -4.80
CA THR A 117 -29.64 -9.24 -3.57
C THR A 117 -28.35 -8.41 -3.58
N TRP A 118 -27.29 -8.92 -4.20
CA TRP A 118 -26.05 -8.18 -4.42
C TRP A 118 -26.25 -7.00 -5.37
N LEU A 119 -27.03 -7.20 -6.45
CA LEU A 119 -27.42 -6.14 -7.39
C LEU A 119 -28.27 -5.08 -6.68
N ALA A 120 -29.24 -5.48 -5.86
CA ALA A 120 -30.10 -4.58 -5.10
C ALA A 120 -29.30 -3.67 -4.14
N GLN A 121 -28.14 -4.10 -3.67
CA GLN A 121 -27.26 -3.31 -2.81
C GLN A 121 -26.34 -2.36 -3.58
N GLN A 122 -26.31 -2.39 -4.92
CA GLN A 122 -25.52 -1.45 -5.69
C GLN A 122 -26.14 -0.05 -5.63
N ILE A 123 -25.29 0.99 -5.58
CA ILE A 123 -25.76 2.38 -5.52
C ILE A 123 -26.64 2.70 -6.72
N GLN A 124 -26.24 2.25 -7.91
CA GLN A 124 -26.99 2.47 -9.14
C GLN A 124 -28.40 1.89 -9.07
N HIS A 125 -28.55 0.68 -8.53
CA HIS A 125 -29.85 0.05 -8.38
C HIS A 125 -30.71 0.81 -7.36
N ILE A 126 -30.14 1.15 -6.20
CA ILE A 126 -30.85 1.90 -5.15
C ILE A 126 -31.34 3.25 -5.69
N LEU A 127 -30.48 4.01 -6.36
CA LEU A 127 -30.85 5.31 -6.94
C LEU A 127 -31.89 5.17 -8.05
N ALA A 128 -31.75 4.19 -8.95
CA ALA A 128 -32.74 3.94 -9.99
C ALA A 128 -34.12 3.58 -9.39
N THR A 129 -34.13 2.76 -8.32
CA THR A 129 -35.38 2.42 -7.62
C THR A 129 -36.00 3.60 -6.88
N LEU A 130 -35.20 4.46 -6.26
CA LEU A 130 -35.68 5.64 -5.55
C LEU A 130 -36.29 6.66 -6.53
N ALA A 131 -35.63 6.89 -7.66
CA ALA A 131 -36.12 7.78 -8.69
C ALA A 131 -37.40 7.24 -9.36
N ALA A 132 -37.48 5.93 -9.62
CA ALA A 132 -38.70 5.30 -10.13
C ALA A 132 -39.86 5.36 -9.11
N ASN A 133 -39.58 5.13 -7.83
CA ASN A 133 -40.56 5.22 -6.75
C ASN A 133 -41.11 6.63 -6.56
N ALA A 134 -40.27 7.66 -6.72
CA ALA A 134 -40.69 9.06 -6.68
C ALA A 134 -41.68 9.39 -7.81
N GLN A 135 -41.45 8.85 -9.02
CA GLN A 135 -42.36 9.01 -10.15
C GLN A 135 -43.69 8.25 -9.98
N GLN A 136 -43.67 7.10 -9.29
CA GLN A 136 -44.84 6.23 -9.09
C GLN A 136 -45.60 6.52 -7.78
N GLY A 137 -45.07 7.36 -6.90
CA GLY A 137 -45.68 7.68 -5.59
C GLY A 137 -45.65 6.53 -4.59
N THR A 138 -44.87 5.48 -4.82
CA THR A 138 -44.73 4.30 -3.96
C THR A 138 -43.48 4.44 -3.08
N ALA A 139 -43.65 4.87 -1.84
CA ALA A 139 -42.54 4.94 -0.89
C ALA A 139 -42.37 3.58 -0.18
N ASP A 140 -41.28 2.87 -0.48
CA ASP A 140 -40.83 1.78 0.37
C ASP A 140 -40.36 2.37 1.71
N LEU A 141 -41.12 2.12 2.77
CA LEU A 141 -40.97 2.75 4.09
C LEU A 141 -39.57 2.49 4.69
N ASP A 142 -38.99 1.33 4.44
CA ASP A 142 -37.70 0.93 4.99
C ASP A 142 -36.54 1.68 4.30
N THR A 143 -36.60 1.88 2.99
CA THR A 143 -35.60 2.67 2.25
C THR A 143 -35.68 4.16 2.59
N ALA A 144 -36.89 4.68 2.81
CA ALA A 144 -37.09 6.06 3.25
C ALA A 144 -36.55 6.30 4.66
N ALA A 145 -36.77 5.36 5.59
CA ALA A 145 -36.20 5.42 6.95
C ALA A 145 -34.67 5.34 6.91
N ALA A 146 -34.10 4.43 6.10
CA ALA A 146 -32.66 4.32 5.89
C ALA A 146 -32.05 5.62 5.33
N LEU A 147 -32.76 6.29 4.42
CA LEU A 147 -32.33 7.55 3.83
C LEU A 147 -32.35 8.69 4.85
N GLN A 148 -33.42 8.80 5.64
CA GLN A 148 -33.50 9.79 6.72
C GLN A 148 -32.40 9.57 7.77
N ASP A 149 -32.12 8.32 8.10
CA ASP A 149 -31.05 7.96 9.04
C ASP A 149 -29.68 8.42 8.55
N TRP A 150 -29.40 8.22 7.26
CA TRP A 150 -28.20 8.71 6.58
C TRP A 150 -28.14 10.24 6.55
N LEU A 151 -29.22 10.93 6.17
CA LEU A 151 -29.27 12.40 6.13
C LEU A 151 -29.00 13.02 7.51
N ALA A 152 -29.44 12.37 8.58
CA ALA A 152 -29.16 12.80 9.95
C ALA A 152 -27.70 12.55 10.38
N HIS A 153 -27.01 11.56 9.77
CA HIS A 153 -25.66 11.14 10.16
C HIS A 153 -24.76 10.84 8.94
N PRO A 154 -24.50 11.83 8.06
CA PRO A 154 -23.88 11.59 6.76
C PRO A 154 -22.42 11.12 6.83
N PHE A 155 -21.73 11.39 7.94
CA PHE A 155 -20.30 11.11 8.11
C PHE A 155 -19.99 9.84 8.93
N ASP A 156 -20.99 9.01 9.24
CA ASP A 156 -20.77 7.71 9.90
C ASP A 156 -20.80 6.56 8.86
N PRO A 157 -19.63 6.05 8.42
CA PRO A 157 -19.58 5.00 7.41
C PRO A 157 -20.14 3.66 7.91
N HIS A 158 -20.05 3.38 9.21
CA HIS A 158 -20.51 2.11 9.78
C HIS A 158 -22.04 2.04 9.82
N ARG A 159 -22.70 3.17 10.02
CA ARG A 159 -24.16 3.29 9.98
C ARG A 159 -24.69 3.01 8.57
N ILE A 160 -24.08 3.62 7.56
CA ILE A 160 -24.40 3.37 6.14
C ILE A 160 -24.13 1.90 5.78
N ALA A 161 -23.02 1.34 6.25
CA ALA A 161 -22.66 -0.05 5.98
C ALA A 161 -23.59 -1.07 6.68
N ARG A 162 -24.27 -0.70 7.77
CA ARG A 162 -25.32 -1.54 8.39
C ARG A 162 -26.60 -1.58 7.56
N LEU A 163 -26.96 -0.46 6.92
CA LEU A 163 -28.09 -0.39 5.98
C LEU A 163 -27.77 -1.15 4.70
N ARG A 164 -26.52 -1.05 4.24
CA ARG A 164 -26.00 -1.73 3.06
C ARG A 164 -24.80 -2.60 3.40
N ILE A 165 -25.10 -3.82 3.81
CA ILE A 165 -24.10 -4.80 4.27
C ILE A 165 -23.06 -5.19 3.19
N GLY A 166 -23.36 -5.02 1.90
CA GLY A 166 -22.40 -5.19 0.80
C GLY A 166 -21.21 -4.23 0.87
N ALA A 167 -21.33 -3.09 1.57
CA ALA A 167 -20.20 -2.21 1.85
C ALA A 167 -19.16 -2.89 2.78
N TYR A 168 -19.63 -3.63 3.80
CA TYR A 168 -18.76 -4.40 4.68
C TYR A 168 -18.05 -5.55 3.97
N ALA A 169 -18.74 -6.20 3.04
CA ALA A 169 -18.13 -7.23 2.22
C ALA A 169 -17.02 -6.65 1.32
N LYS A 170 -17.27 -5.53 0.63
CA LYS A 170 -16.23 -4.82 -0.15
C LYS A 170 -15.05 -4.42 0.73
N ALA A 171 -15.29 -3.88 1.92
CA ALA A 171 -14.24 -3.52 2.87
C ALA A 171 -13.41 -4.74 3.31
N THR A 172 -14.04 -5.90 3.46
CA THR A 172 -13.35 -7.16 3.80
C THR A 172 -12.40 -7.59 2.70
N VAL A 173 -12.86 -7.58 1.45
CA VAL A 173 -12.02 -7.91 0.29
C VAL A 173 -10.88 -6.91 0.14
N MET A 174 -11.13 -5.60 0.31
CA MET A 174 -10.07 -4.58 0.29
C MET A 174 -9.02 -4.84 1.38
N LYS A 175 -9.43 -5.20 2.60
CA LYS A 175 -8.49 -5.56 3.68
C LYS A 175 -7.74 -6.86 3.41
N PHE A 176 -8.36 -7.81 2.73
CA PHE A 176 -7.71 -9.03 2.27
C PHE A 176 -6.60 -8.72 1.25
N LEU A 177 -6.90 -7.85 0.28
CA LEU A 177 -5.93 -7.37 -0.70
C LEU A 177 -4.80 -6.57 -0.04
N ASP A 178 -5.13 -5.67 0.90
CA ASP A 178 -4.13 -4.94 1.71
C ASP A 178 -3.14 -5.91 2.37
N ASN A 179 -3.64 -6.99 2.97
CA ASN A 179 -2.79 -7.98 3.63
C ASN A 179 -1.92 -8.76 2.63
N LEU A 180 -2.49 -9.20 1.50
CA LEU A 180 -1.74 -9.89 0.45
C LEU A 180 -0.64 -9.02 -0.13
N ILE A 181 -0.95 -7.76 -0.45
CA ILE A 181 0.00 -6.81 -1.03
C ILE A 181 1.08 -6.48 -0.01
N ALA A 182 0.73 -6.19 1.24
CA ALA A 182 1.73 -5.90 2.28
C ALA A 182 2.62 -7.11 2.59
N TRP A 183 2.06 -8.33 2.53
CA TRP A 183 2.84 -9.55 2.68
C TRP A 183 3.77 -9.77 1.48
N GLY A 184 3.28 -9.58 0.26
CA GLY A 184 4.09 -9.59 -0.95
C GLY A 184 5.22 -8.56 -0.89
N ASP A 185 4.94 -7.33 -0.45
CA ASP A 185 5.90 -6.22 -0.38
C ASP A 185 6.99 -6.52 0.65
N SER A 186 6.65 -7.10 1.81
CA SER A 186 7.64 -7.48 2.83
C SER A 186 8.57 -8.61 2.39
N LEU A 187 8.08 -9.56 1.59
CA LEU A 187 8.90 -10.61 0.99
C LEU A 187 9.75 -10.04 -0.15
N TYR A 188 9.16 -9.20 -1.00
CA TYR A 188 9.83 -8.62 -2.15
C TYR A 188 10.96 -7.65 -1.75
N ALA A 189 10.79 -6.94 -0.64
CA ALA A 189 11.82 -6.07 -0.06
C ALA A 189 13.11 -6.82 0.33
N GLN A 190 13.05 -8.12 0.62
CA GLN A 190 14.24 -8.95 0.90
C GLN A 190 15.05 -9.26 -0.36
N TYR A 191 14.40 -9.21 -1.53
CA TYR A 191 15.02 -9.34 -2.86
C TYR A 191 15.94 -10.56 -3.05
N THR A 192 15.56 -11.72 -2.49
CA THR A 192 16.19 -13.01 -2.79
C THR A 192 15.32 -13.79 -3.78
N MET A 193 15.94 -14.65 -4.60
CA MET A 193 15.23 -15.39 -5.67
C MET A 193 13.98 -16.13 -5.17
N GLU A 194 14.08 -16.84 -4.05
CA GLU A 194 12.96 -17.58 -3.45
C GLU A 194 11.86 -16.65 -2.93
N LYS A 195 12.23 -15.52 -2.32
CA LYS A 195 11.27 -14.56 -1.75
C LYS A 195 10.55 -13.77 -2.83
N VAL A 196 11.23 -13.44 -3.93
CA VAL A 196 10.60 -12.83 -5.11
C VAL A 196 9.57 -13.79 -5.70
N ALA A 197 9.90 -15.08 -5.86
CA ALA A 197 8.95 -16.09 -6.34
C ALA A 197 7.75 -16.26 -5.39
N GLN A 198 7.98 -16.25 -4.07
CA GLN A 198 6.91 -16.30 -3.08
C GLN A 198 6.00 -15.05 -3.13
N ALA A 199 6.59 -13.86 -3.29
CA ALA A 199 5.84 -12.61 -3.43
C ALA A 199 5.01 -12.59 -4.72
N GLU A 200 5.54 -13.10 -5.83
CA GLU A 200 4.83 -13.24 -7.10
C GLU A 200 3.54 -14.05 -6.92
N GLN A 201 3.58 -15.18 -6.21
CA GLN A 201 2.38 -15.99 -5.94
C GLN A 201 1.30 -15.21 -5.20
N LEU A 202 1.68 -14.37 -4.22
CA LEU A 202 0.72 -13.54 -3.48
C LEU A 202 0.10 -12.45 -4.35
N TYR A 203 0.89 -11.81 -5.22
CA TYR A 203 0.38 -10.81 -6.16
C TYR A 203 -0.51 -11.44 -7.25
N VAL A 204 -0.17 -12.64 -7.73
CA VAL A 204 -1.02 -13.38 -8.65
C VAL A 204 -2.34 -13.75 -7.99
N LEU A 205 -2.33 -14.21 -6.73
CA LEU A 205 -3.55 -14.46 -5.98
C LEU A 205 -4.40 -13.19 -5.83
N ALA A 206 -3.79 -12.05 -5.51
CA ALA A 206 -4.48 -10.76 -5.44
C ALA A 206 -5.11 -10.37 -6.79
N ASN A 207 -4.38 -10.58 -7.90
CA ASN A 207 -4.88 -10.33 -9.25
C ASN A 207 -6.04 -11.25 -9.64
N LEU A 208 -6.03 -12.52 -9.20
CA LEU A 208 -7.14 -13.45 -9.42
C LEU A 208 -8.40 -13.05 -8.65
N ILE A 209 -8.25 -12.54 -7.43
CA ILE A 209 -9.38 -12.04 -6.62
C ILE A 209 -9.97 -10.77 -7.24
N LEU A 210 -9.13 -9.86 -7.73
CA LEU A 210 -9.56 -8.63 -8.39
C LEU A 210 -10.26 -8.89 -9.74
N GLY A 211 -9.76 -9.87 -10.50
CA GLY A 211 -10.24 -10.14 -11.85
C GLY A 211 -9.80 -9.07 -12.87
N PRO A 212 -10.37 -9.09 -14.09
CA PRO A 212 -10.04 -8.13 -15.13
C PRO A 212 -10.40 -6.71 -14.67
N ARG A 213 -9.52 -5.75 -15.00
CA ARG A 213 -9.78 -4.33 -14.70
C ARG A 213 -11.06 -3.88 -15.43
N PRO A 214 -11.98 -3.16 -14.76
CA PRO A 214 -13.15 -2.61 -15.42
C PRO A 214 -12.74 -1.58 -16.48
N GLU A 215 -13.30 -1.68 -17.68
CA GLU A 215 -13.06 -0.74 -18.76
C GLU A 215 -13.93 0.51 -18.56
N GLN A 216 -13.30 1.69 -18.63
CA GLN A 216 -14.04 2.95 -18.64
C GLN A 216 -14.59 3.18 -20.04
N VAL A 217 -15.92 3.23 -20.17
CA VAL A 217 -16.58 3.64 -21.41
C VAL A 217 -16.29 5.13 -21.61
N ARG A 218 -15.42 5.45 -22.56
CA ARG A 218 -15.21 6.85 -22.98
C ARG A 218 -16.45 7.30 -23.73
N LEU A 219 -17.19 8.25 -23.16
CA LEU A 219 -18.17 9.02 -23.91
C LEU A 219 -17.42 9.87 -24.94
N ARG A 220 -17.95 9.98 -26.15
CA ARG A 220 -17.30 10.70 -27.24
C ARG A 220 -17.35 12.21 -26.93
N ASP A 221 -16.20 12.87 -26.90
CA ASP A 221 -16.08 14.30 -26.57
C ASP A 221 -16.95 15.23 -27.46
N ALA A 222 -17.23 14.80 -28.69
CA ALA A 222 -18.08 15.52 -29.63
C ALA A 222 -19.56 15.62 -29.21
N ASP A 223 -20.02 14.79 -28.26
CA ASP A 223 -21.40 14.78 -27.78
C ASP A 223 -21.62 15.74 -26.60
N PHE A 224 -20.56 16.32 -26.03
CA PHE A 224 -20.66 17.30 -24.94
C PHE A 224 -20.82 18.75 -25.45
N ALA A 225 -20.21 19.10 -26.58
CA ALA A 225 -20.24 20.46 -27.13
C ALA A 225 -21.54 20.80 -27.89
N THR A 226 -22.29 19.79 -28.32
CA THR A 226 -23.53 19.91 -29.11
C THR A 226 -24.76 19.36 -28.40
N ARG A 227 -24.66 18.95 -27.13
CA ARG A 227 -25.84 18.55 -26.34
C ARG A 227 -26.80 19.74 -26.23
N PRO A 228 -28.02 19.67 -26.78
CA PRO A 228 -29.03 20.72 -26.63
C PRO A 228 -29.52 20.88 -25.17
N ASP A 229 -29.10 19.97 -24.28
CA ASP A 229 -29.71 19.75 -22.97
C ASP A 229 -28.72 19.97 -21.82
N ALA A 230 -27.93 21.05 -21.86
CA ALA A 230 -27.24 21.55 -20.68
C ALA A 230 -28.29 22.15 -19.72
N THR A 231 -29.15 21.30 -19.17
CA THR A 231 -30.15 21.66 -18.18
C THR A 231 -29.41 22.15 -16.94
N THR A 232 -29.76 23.35 -16.48
CA THR A 232 -29.25 23.87 -15.22
C THR A 232 -29.96 23.17 -14.07
N TYR A 233 -29.36 23.15 -12.88
CA TYR A 233 -30.00 22.56 -11.69
C TYR A 233 -31.41 23.14 -11.43
N ALA A 234 -31.63 24.41 -11.76
CA ALA A 234 -32.93 25.07 -11.68
C ALA A 234 -33.99 24.48 -12.62
N ALA A 235 -33.58 23.98 -13.80
CA ALA A 235 -34.50 23.37 -14.77
C ALA A 235 -34.91 21.94 -14.40
N ILE A 236 -34.12 21.25 -13.57
CA ILE A 236 -34.40 19.88 -13.11
C ILE A 236 -34.99 19.84 -11.69
N GLN A 237 -35.09 20.99 -11.02
CA GLN A 237 -35.51 21.10 -9.62
C GLN A 237 -36.88 20.45 -9.34
N ASP A 238 -37.81 20.57 -10.27
CA ASP A 238 -39.18 20.04 -10.13
C ASP A 238 -39.26 18.51 -10.29
N GLY A 239 -38.20 17.88 -10.82
CA GLY A 239 -38.12 16.43 -11.03
C GLY A 239 -37.19 15.70 -10.06
N LEU A 240 -36.60 16.39 -9.09
CA LEU A 240 -35.68 15.82 -8.10
C LEU A 240 -36.42 14.93 -7.10
N ASP A 241 -35.91 13.72 -6.88
CA ASP A 241 -36.37 12.84 -5.81
C ASP A 241 -35.78 13.24 -4.43
N ALA A 242 -36.11 12.47 -3.39
CA ALA A 242 -35.60 12.69 -2.03
C ALA A 242 -34.06 12.58 -1.92
N PHE A 243 -33.40 11.95 -2.89
CA PHE A 243 -31.94 11.85 -3.00
C PHE A 243 -31.34 12.94 -3.90
N SER A 244 -32.16 13.87 -4.43
CA SER A 244 -31.76 14.83 -5.44
C SER A 244 -31.25 14.19 -6.74
N ASP A 245 -31.84 13.06 -7.13
CA ASP A 245 -31.61 12.39 -8.41
C ASP A 245 -32.81 12.57 -9.36
N VAL A 246 -32.56 12.40 -10.66
CA VAL A 246 -33.58 12.49 -11.73
C VAL A 246 -33.35 11.35 -12.72
N LEU A 247 -34.41 10.60 -13.00
CA LEU A 247 -34.41 9.56 -14.02
C LEU A 247 -34.80 10.17 -15.36
N VAL A 248 -33.92 10.07 -16.36
CA VAL A 248 -34.11 10.62 -17.71
C VAL A 248 -34.23 9.47 -18.71
N ALA A 249 -35.22 9.58 -19.61
CA ALA A 249 -35.36 8.64 -20.71
C ALA A 249 -34.21 8.83 -21.71
N ILE A 250 -33.55 7.75 -22.09
CA ILE A 250 -32.59 7.77 -23.18
C ILE A 250 -33.38 7.83 -24.50
N GLU A 251 -33.76 9.03 -24.89
CA GLU A 251 -34.27 9.27 -26.24
C GLU A 251 -33.05 9.34 -27.18
N ASN A 252 -32.89 8.34 -28.06
CA ASN A 252 -31.94 8.28 -29.20
C ASN A 252 -30.58 7.54 -29.07
N VAL A 253 -30.35 6.59 -28.15
CA VAL A 253 -29.10 5.78 -28.21
C VAL A 253 -29.20 4.57 -29.16
N ILE A 254 -30.41 4.16 -29.55
CA ILE A 254 -30.60 3.18 -30.63
C ILE A 254 -31.15 3.93 -31.83
N ALA A 255 -30.26 4.42 -32.71
CA ALA A 255 -30.68 4.73 -34.07
C ALA A 255 -31.08 3.40 -34.71
N ALA A 256 -32.40 3.13 -34.78
CA ALA A 256 -32.89 2.02 -35.58
C ALA A 256 -32.28 2.17 -36.98
N PRO A 257 -31.68 1.12 -37.59
CA PRO A 257 -31.26 1.20 -38.97
C PRO A 257 -32.50 1.57 -39.76
N THR A 258 -32.50 2.75 -40.38
CA THR A 258 -33.59 3.19 -41.26
C THR A 258 -33.83 2.07 -42.26
N PRO A 259 -34.99 1.40 -42.24
CA PRO A 259 -35.28 0.39 -43.25
C PRO A 259 -35.26 1.10 -44.60
N ALA A 260 -34.58 0.50 -45.57
CA ALA A 260 -34.68 0.95 -46.95
C ALA A 260 -36.17 0.91 -47.34
N LEU A 261 -36.75 2.07 -47.60
CA LEU A 261 -38.14 2.21 -48.03
C LEU A 261 -38.27 1.62 -49.44
N ASP A 262 -38.58 0.33 -49.52
CA ASP A 262 -39.08 -0.34 -50.73
C ASP A 262 -40.04 -1.47 -50.33
N ALA A 263 -41.18 -1.09 -49.75
CA ALA A 263 -42.45 -1.85 -49.82
C ALA A 263 -43.57 -1.03 -49.16
N GLN A 264 -44.46 -0.47 -49.96
CA GLN A 264 -45.81 -0.11 -49.53
C GLN A 264 -46.59 -1.42 -49.38
N ASP A 265 -47.03 -1.71 -48.16
CA ASP A 265 -47.99 -2.75 -47.72
C ASP A 265 -47.41 -3.75 -46.71
N ALA A 266 -47.11 -3.24 -45.52
CA ALA A 266 -47.29 -3.98 -44.27
C ALA A 266 -47.41 -2.97 -43.12
N VAL A 267 -48.62 -2.78 -42.60
CA VAL A 267 -48.82 -2.17 -41.28
C VAL A 267 -48.41 -3.23 -40.25
N SER A 268 -47.10 -3.44 -40.13
CA SER A 268 -46.52 -4.20 -39.03
C SER A 268 -46.44 -3.22 -37.86
N GLU A 269 -47.23 -3.48 -36.83
CA GLU A 269 -47.03 -2.94 -35.48
C GLU A 269 -45.53 -3.03 -35.17
N ALA A 270 -44.84 -1.89 -35.18
CA ALA A 270 -43.46 -1.85 -34.75
C ALA A 270 -43.49 -2.22 -33.26
N PRO A 271 -42.74 -3.25 -32.80
CA PRO A 271 -42.66 -3.54 -31.38
C PRO A 271 -42.17 -2.28 -30.66
N ASP A 272 -42.89 -1.87 -29.61
CA ASP A 272 -42.48 -0.74 -28.77
C ASP A 272 -41.02 -0.95 -28.36
N LEU A 273 -40.16 -0.01 -28.75
CA LEU A 273 -38.77 -0.03 -28.34
C LEU A 273 -38.72 0.05 -26.81
N PRO A 274 -37.88 -0.76 -26.14
CA PRO A 274 -37.76 -0.66 -24.70
C PRO A 274 -37.31 0.75 -24.32
N GLN A 275 -38.15 1.47 -23.58
CA GLN A 275 -37.77 2.76 -23.00
C GLN A 275 -36.71 2.50 -21.94
N LEU A 276 -35.46 2.81 -22.30
CA LEU A 276 -34.32 2.71 -21.40
C LEU A 276 -34.20 4.03 -20.63
N SER A 277 -34.32 3.96 -19.31
CA SER A 277 -34.16 5.10 -18.42
C SER A 277 -32.83 5.05 -17.69
N THR A 278 -32.13 6.17 -17.58
CA THR A 278 -30.88 6.28 -16.81
C THR A 278 -30.89 7.47 -15.87
N LEU A 279 -30.06 7.40 -14.82
CA LEU A 279 -29.82 8.52 -13.94
C LEU A 279 -29.18 9.68 -14.71
N PHE A 280 -29.57 10.90 -14.38
CA PHE A 280 -29.02 12.10 -15.01
C PHE A 280 -27.53 12.26 -14.71
N PHE A 281 -27.11 11.99 -13.46
CA PHE A 281 -25.71 12.02 -13.04
C PHE A 281 -25.09 10.62 -13.07
N CYS A 282 -23.87 10.52 -13.59
CA CYS A 282 -23.08 9.29 -13.50
C CYS A 282 -22.54 9.09 -12.08
N ILE A 283 -22.51 7.83 -11.62
CA ILE A 283 -21.92 7.48 -10.33
C ILE A 283 -20.40 7.34 -10.49
N PRO A 284 -19.59 8.09 -9.72
CA PRO A 284 -18.14 7.97 -9.81
C PRO A 284 -17.68 6.60 -9.32
N PRO A 285 -16.66 6.00 -9.95
CA PRO A 285 -16.06 4.76 -9.46
C PRO A 285 -15.32 4.99 -8.14
N ASN A 286 -15.04 3.90 -7.41
CA ASN A 286 -14.21 3.98 -6.21
C ASN A 286 -12.72 3.96 -6.59
N ASP A 287 -12.08 5.12 -6.50
CA ASP A 287 -10.65 5.29 -6.82
C ASP A 287 -9.72 4.40 -5.97
N GLN A 288 -10.06 4.16 -4.69
CA GLN A 288 -9.25 3.28 -3.84
C GLN A 288 -9.30 1.84 -4.32
N LEU A 289 -10.46 1.39 -4.82
CA LEU A 289 -10.57 0.05 -5.37
C LEU A 289 -9.75 -0.06 -6.66
N LEU A 290 -9.88 0.94 -7.55
CA LEU A 290 -9.14 1.01 -8.82
C LEU A 290 -7.61 1.01 -8.59
N ALA A 291 -7.14 1.69 -7.54
CA ALA A 291 -5.73 1.74 -7.18
C ALA A 291 -5.13 0.35 -6.89
N TYR A 292 -5.92 -0.63 -6.42
CA TYR A 292 -5.40 -2.00 -6.22
C TYR A 292 -4.97 -2.67 -7.53
N TRP A 293 -5.72 -2.49 -8.62
CA TRP A 293 -5.28 -3.00 -9.93
C TRP A 293 -3.97 -2.36 -10.37
N ASP A 294 -3.82 -1.04 -10.18
CA ASP A 294 -2.61 -0.32 -10.57
C ASP A 294 -1.41 -0.76 -9.73
N THR A 295 -1.58 -0.93 -8.41
CA THR A 295 -0.50 -1.40 -7.51
C THR A 295 -0.08 -2.83 -7.82
N VAL A 296 -1.02 -3.77 -7.96
CA VAL A 296 -0.69 -5.18 -8.26
C VAL A 296 -0.05 -5.30 -9.64
N ALA A 297 -0.55 -4.56 -10.64
CA ALA A 297 0.05 -4.52 -11.96
C ALA A 297 1.48 -3.95 -11.92
N ASP A 298 1.73 -2.88 -11.17
CA ASP A 298 3.06 -2.31 -10.97
C ASP A 298 4.03 -3.31 -10.32
N ARG A 299 3.61 -4.02 -9.27
CA ARG A 299 4.45 -5.03 -8.61
C ARG A 299 4.81 -6.19 -9.54
N LEU A 300 3.80 -6.73 -10.24
CA LEU A 300 4.03 -7.80 -11.22
C LEU A 300 4.91 -7.33 -12.38
N TYR A 301 4.74 -6.09 -12.84
CA TYR A 301 5.59 -5.50 -13.86
C TYR A 301 7.05 -5.41 -13.38
N LYS A 302 7.29 -4.89 -12.18
CA LYS A 302 8.64 -4.77 -11.60
C LYS A 302 9.34 -6.11 -11.46
N ILE A 303 8.64 -7.14 -10.97
CA ILE A 303 9.17 -8.50 -10.87
C ILE A 303 9.54 -9.05 -12.25
N ARG A 304 8.67 -8.89 -13.25
CA ARG A 304 8.91 -9.37 -14.63
C ARG A 304 10.07 -8.67 -15.35
N HIS A 305 10.46 -7.47 -14.91
CA HIS A 305 11.52 -6.66 -15.51
C HIS A 305 12.80 -6.59 -14.64
N CYS A 306 12.95 -7.47 -13.64
CA CYS A 306 14.12 -7.49 -12.76
C CYS A 306 14.39 -6.15 -12.06
N LEU A 307 13.32 -5.43 -11.70
CA LEU A 307 13.38 -4.21 -10.92
C LEU A 307 13.21 -4.56 -9.44
N ASN A 308 13.69 -3.71 -8.54
CA ASN A 308 13.33 -3.76 -7.12
C ASN A 308 12.02 -3.00 -6.85
N LEU A 309 11.57 -2.97 -5.59
CA LEU A 309 10.31 -2.31 -5.20
C LEU A 309 10.27 -0.81 -5.58
N GLN A 310 11.42 -0.14 -5.57
CA GLN A 310 11.60 1.27 -5.96
C GLN A 310 11.67 1.47 -7.48
N GLY A 311 11.64 0.40 -8.29
CA GLY A 311 11.75 0.48 -9.75
C GLY A 311 13.19 0.61 -10.28
N VAL A 312 14.20 0.40 -9.43
CA VAL A 312 15.61 0.41 -9.85
C VAL A 312 15.95 -0.98 -10.38
N ALA A 313 16.53 -1.03 -11.59
CA ALA A 313 17.04 -2.26 -12.16
C ALA A 313 18.19 -2.79 -11.30
N GLN A 314 17.96 -3.94 -10.68
CA GLN A 314 18.96 -4.61 -9.86
C GLN A 314 19.16 -6.02 -10.43
N PRO A 315 20.19 -6.22 -11.29
CA PRO A 315 20.51 -7.57 -11.73
C PRO A 315 20.82 -8.38 -10.48
N LEU A 316 20.13 -9.51 -10.29
CA LEU A 316 20.46 -10.40 -9.19
C LEU A 316 21.93 -10.81 -9.37
N PRO A 317 22.85 -10.40 -8.48
CA PRO A 317 24.27 -10.55 -8.73
C PRO A 317 24.61 -12.04 -8.75
N LEU A 318 25.20 -12.51 -9.85
CA LEU A 318 25.66 -13.88 -9.96
C LEU A 318 27.00 -14.07 -9.20
N TYR A 319 27.94 -13.11 -9.26
CA TYR A 319 29.20 -12.99 -8.47
C TYR A 319 29.79 -11.53 -8.51
N ALA A 320 30.79 -11.20 -7.67
CA ALA A 320 31.41 -9.86 -7.48
C ALA A 320 32.49 -9.48 -8.54
N PRO A 321 32.78 -8.17 -8.78
CA PRO A 321 33.61 -7.72 -9.90
C PRO A 321 35.14 -7.94 -9.74
N PRO A 322 35.89 -8.21 -10.83
CA PRO A 322 37.33 -8.52 -10.78
C PRO A 322 38.31 -7.31 -10.82
N ILE A 323 39.58 -7.56 -10.46
CA ILE A 323 40.70 -6.61 -10.24
C ILE A 323 41.63 -6.41 -11.48
N ASN A 324 42.29 -5.24 -11.49
CA ASN A 324 43.01 -4.49 -12.54
C ASN A 324 44.08 -5.20 -13.41
N PRO A 325 44.20 -4.81 -14.71
CA PRO A 325 45.03 -5.45 -15.75
C PRO A 325 46.48 -4.95 -15.89
N LEU A 326 47.09 -4.37 -14.84
CA LEU A 326 48.40 -3.68 -14.93
C LEU A 326 49.65 -4.59 -15.06
N GLN A 327 49.50 -5.89 -15.32
CA GLN A 327 50.64 -6.83 -15.40
C GLN A 327 51.14 -7.14 -16.83
N LEU A 328 50.72 -6.39 -17.86
CA LEU A 328 50.96 -6.72 -19.28
C LEU A 328 51.81 -5.70 -20.06
N MET A 329 52.80 -5.06 -19.44
CA MET A 329 53.78 -4.24 -20.17
C MET A 329 55.19 -4.82 -20.06
N GLY A 330 55.51 -5.69 -21.03
CA GLY A 330 56.86 -6.12 -21.34
C GLY A 330 57.02 -6.24 -22.85
N GLY A 331 58.03 -5.57 -23.42
CA GLY A 331 58.42 -5.76 -24.81
C GLY A 331 59.12 -4.55 -25.42
N GLN A 332 60.43 -4.47 -25.24
CA GLN A 332 61.30 -3.55 -25.98
C GLN A 332 61.98 -4.35 -27.10
N ALA A 333 61.76 -3.95 -28.36
CA ALA A 333 62.28 -4.62 -29.55
C ALA A 333 63.65 -4.04 -29.97
N ALA A 334 64.60 -4.91 -30.31
CA ALA A 334 65.92 -4.55 -30.81
C ALA A 334 65.91 -4.35 -32.33
N TYR A 335 66.58 -3.30 -32.82
CA TYR A 335 66.72 -2.95 -34.23
C TYR A 335 68.07 -3.45 -34.77
N GLY A 336 68.08 -4.12 -35.93
CA GLY A 336 69.30 -4.66 -36.58
C GLY A 336 69.82 -3.76 -37.71
N THR A 337 71.14 -3.76 -37.94
CA THR A 337 71.81 -3.01 -39.02
C THR A 337 72.41 -3.94 -40.09
N GLY A 338 72.15 -3.64 -41.37
CA GLY A 338 72.62 -4.41 -42.53
C GLY A 338 74.06 -4.08 -42.98
N ALA A 339 74.69 -5.03 -43.69
CA ALA A 339 76.08 -4.98 -44.13
C ALA A 339 76.29 -4.09 -45.38
N ILE A 340 77.39 -3.32 -45.38
CA ILE A 340 77.83 -2.47 -46.50
C ILE A 340 78.74 -3.29 -47.42
N GLY A 341 78.44 -3.32 -48.72
CA GLY A 341 79.19 -4.07 -49.73
C GLY A 341 80.60 -3.51 -50.01
N ALA A 342 81.56 -4.40 -50.27
CA ALA A 342 82.94 -4.04 -50.58
C ALA A 342 83.08 -3.35 -51.95
N ALA A 343 83.91 -2.31 -52.01
CA ALA A 343 84.25 -1.62 -53.26
C ALA A 343 85.10 -2.51 -54.19
N ALA A 344 84.87 -2.41 -55.50
CA ALA A 344 85.57 -3.20 -56.51
C ALA A 344 87.05 -2.78 -56.67
N PRO A 345 87.99 -3.73 -56.90
CA PRO A 345 89.41 -3.43 -57.08
C PRO A 345 89.66 -2.71 -58.42
N PHE A 346 90.45 -1.64 -58.39
CA PHE A 346 90.94 -0.94 -59.59
C PHE A 346 92.44 -1.18 -59.78
N THR A 347 92.91 -1.11 -61.03
CA THR A 347 94.32 -1.35 -61.38
C THR A 347 95.17 -0.09 -61.11
N PRO A 348 96.16 -0.13 -60.21
CA PRO A 348 96.96 1.05 -59.85
C PRO A 348 97.96 1.45 -60.95
N VAL A 349 98.14 2.76 -61.18
CA VAL A 349 99.07 3.34 -62.19
C VAL A 349 100.45 3.67 -61.60
N TYR A 350 100.51 4.07 -60.33
CA TYR A 350 101.74 4.35 -59.57
C TYR A 350 102.23 3.14 -58.74
N ARG A 351 103.50 3.18 -58.30
CA ARG A 351 104.08 2.16 -57.40
C ARG A 351 103.44 2.25 -56.01
N PHE A 352 103.35 1.11 -55.32
CA PHE A 352 102.71 0.94 -54.01
C PHE A 352 102.98 2.04 -52.96
N PRO A 353 104.22 2.55 -52.77
CA PRO A 353 104.51 3.54 -51.73
C PRO A 353 103.69 4.85 -51.89
N VAL A 354 103.46 5.28 -53.14
CA VAL A 354 102.72 6.52 -53.43
C VAL A 354 101.23 6.38 -53.10
N TYR A 355 100.63 5.21 -53.40
CA TYR A 355 99.23 4.95 -53.05
C TYR A 355 99.02 4.74 -51.57
N LEU A 356 99.99 4.14 -50.86
CA LEU A 356 99.90 3.96 -49.41
C LEU A 356 99.88 5.33 -48.71
N GLU A 357 100.73 6.26 -49.12
CA GLU A 357 100.75 7.62 -48.56
C GLU A 357 99.42 8.35 -48.80
N ARG A 358 98.88 8.33 -50.03
CA ARG A 358 97.56 8.93 -50.35
C ARG A 358 96.39 8.24 -49.68
N ALA A 359 96.44 6.91 -49.50
CA ALA A 359 95.43 6.17 -48.76
C ALA A 359 95.48 6.49 -47.26
N LEU A 360 96.67 6.70 -46.69
CA LEU A 360 96.83 7.15 -45.31
C LEU A 360 96.29 8.57 -45.11
N GLU A 361 96.54 9.49 -46.04
CA GLU A 361 95.91 10.83 -46.03
C GLU A 361 94.38 10.73 -46.08
N LEU A 362 93.82 10.00 -47.06
CA LEU A 362 92.37 9.86 -47.20
C LEU A 362 91.74 9.15 -45.98
N THR A 363 92.39 8.14 -45.41
CA THR A 363 91.88 7.47 -44.20
C THR A 363 91.97 8.36 -42.96
N ASN A 364 92.94 9.25 -42.88
CA ASN A 364 92.98 10.29 -41.85
C ASN A 364 91.85 11.32 -42.04
N ASP A 365 91.54 11.70 -43.28
CA ASP A 365 90.40 12.58 -43.60
C ASP A 365 89.06 11.89 -43.29
N VAL A 366 88.91 10.60 -43.64
CA VAL A 366 87.73 9.80 -43.27
C VAL A 366 87.61 9.64 -41.77
N ARG A 367 88.72 9.51 -41.03
CA ARG A 367 88.71 9.49 -39.56
C ARG A 367 88.25 10.84 -39.00
N GLY A 368 88.75 11.95 -39.54
CA GLY A 368 88.33 13.30 -39.18
C GLY A 368 86.84 13.53 -39.47
N TYR A 369 86.37 13.09 -40.64
CA TYR A 369 84.96 13.14 -41.02
C TYR A 369 84.09 12.27 -40.12
N GLY A 370 84.51 11.03 -39.82
CA GLY A 370 83.82 10.13 -38.90
C GLY A 370 83.62 10.73 -37.51
N ALA A 371 84.65 11.39 -36.97
CA ALA A 371 84.54 12.12 -35.70
C ALA A 371 83.55 13.30 -35.80
N SER A 372 83.55 14.04 -36.92
CA SER A 372 82.62 15.17 -37.13
C SER A 372 81.15 14.72 -37.27
N VAL A 373 80.90 13.60 -37.96
CA VAL A 373 79.56 13.03 -38.13
C VAL A 373 79.03 12.49 -36.80
N LEU A 374 79.88 11.78 -36.04
CA LEU A 374 79.51 11.32 -34.70
C LEU A 374 79.13 12.50 -33.79
N ALA A 375 79.97 13.54 -33.74
CA ALA A 375 79.68 14.73 -32.95
C ALA A 375 78.41 15.47 -33.43
N ALA A 376 78.11 15.46 -34.73
CA ALA A 376 76.88 16.03 -35.26
C ALA A 376 75.63 15.21 -34.89
N LEU A 377 75.72 13.87 -34.93
CA LEU A 377 74.65 12.97 -34.50
C LEU A 377 74.39 13.09 -33.00
N GLU A 378 75.44 13.09 -32.18
CA GLU A 378 75.32 13.28 -30.72
C GLU A 378 74.67 14.63 -30.37
N LYS A 379 75.06 15.72 -31.06
CA LYS A 379 74.43 17.03 -30.88
C LYS A 379 72.97 17.04 -31.32
N LYS A 380 72.65 16.44 -32.48
CA LYS A 380 71.27 16.31 -32.96
C LYS A 380 70.39 15.54 -31.98
N ASP A 381 70.87 14.42 -31.46
CA ASP A 381 70.12 13.59 -30.51
C ASP A 381 69.96 14.31 -29.15
N ALA A 382 70.99 15.05 -28.71
CA ALA A 382 70.90 15.90 -27.51
C ALA A 382 69.86 17.01 -27.67
N GLU A 383 69.80 17.68 -28.83
CA GLU A 383 68.78 18.67 -29.15
C GLU A 383 67.38 18.05 -29.24
N ALA A 384 67.24 16.90 -29.92
CA ALA A 384 65.97 16.19 -30.03
C ALA A 384 65.42 15.75 -28.66
N LEU A 385 66.29 15.26 -27.77
CA LEU A 385 65.92 14.93 -26.39
C LEU A 385 65.55 16.19 -25.59
N GLY A 386 66.28 17.29 -25.81
CA GLY A 386 65.96 18.60 -25.22
C GLY A 386 64.56 19.08 -25.59
N VAL A 387 64.21 19.00 -26.88
CA VAL A 387 62.87 19.34 -27.38
C VAL A 387 61.80 18.40 -26.83
N LEU A 388 62.06 17.08 -26.78
CA LEU A 388 61.11 16.11 -26.22
C LEU A 388 60.80 16.41 -24.75
N ARG A 389 61.83 16.69 -23.94
CA ARG A 389 61.65 17.07 -22.53
C ARG A 389 60.85 18.34 -22.38
N ALA A 390 61.17 19.38 -23.16
CA ALA A 390 60.40 20.63 -23.14
C ALA A 390 58.92 20.40 -23.50
N ASN A 391 58.62 19.56 -24.49
CA ASN A 391 57.24 19.22 -24.85
C ASN A 391 56.52 18.43 -23.74
N GLN A 392 57.20 17.47 -23.11
CA GLN A 392 56.66 16.72 -21.97
C GLN A 392 56.41 17.64 -20.76
N ASP A 393 57.31 18.57 -20.48
CA ASP A 393 57.15 19.56 -19.41
C ASP A 393 55.93 20.45 -19.67
N ILE A 394 55.69 20.87 -20.91
CA ILE A 394 54.50 21.64 -21.29
C ILE A 394 53.22 20.81 -21.11
N ASP A 395 53.19 19.55 -21.52
CA ASP A 395 52.02 18.67 -21.32
C ASP A 395 51.76 18.46 -19.82
N ILE A 396 52.80 18.16 -19.04
CA ILE A 396 52.69 18.01 -17.58
C ILE A 396 52.15 19.29 -16.93
N GLN A 397 52.66 20.47 -17.31
CA GLN A 397 52.18 21.74 -16.79
C GLN A 397 50.71 22.00 -17.17
N THR A 398 50.30 21.62 -18.38
CA THR A 398 48.91 21.73 -18.85
C THR A 398 48.00 20.81 -18.03
N ARG A 399 48.40 19.55 -17.79
CA ARG A 399 47.67 18.64 -16.90
C ARG A 399 47.63 19.12 -15.46
N LEU A 400 48.72 19.72 -14.98
CA LEU A 400 48.75 20.32 -13.66
C LEU A 400 47.77 21.48 -13.55
N LEU A 401 47.66 22.32 -14.59
CA LEU A 401 46.65 23.36 -14.67
C LEU A 401 45.24 22.75 -14.59
N ASP A 402 44.94 21.71 -15.38
CA ASP A 402 43.64 21.00 -15.32
C ASP A 402 43.32 20.45 -13.92
N ILE A 403 44.33 19.94 -13.20
CA ILE A 403 44.16 19.49 -11.82
C ILE A 403 43.84 20.67 -10.90
N LYS A 404 44.51 21.81 -11.08
CA LYS A 404 44.27 23.01 -10.26
C LYS A 404 42.90 23.64 -10.54
N THR A 405 42.43 23.67 -11.78
CA THR A 405 41.08 24.16 -12.10
C THR A 405 40.00 23.27 -11.50
N ARG A 406 40.18 21.94 -11.55
CA ARG A 406 39.28 21.00 -10.86
C ARG A 406 39.30 21.17 -9.34
N ALA A 407 40.47 21.44 -8.75
CA ALA A 407 40.57 21.71 -7.31
C ALA A 407 39.83 22.98 -6.90
N VAL A 408 39.82 24.01 -7.75
CA VAL A 408 39.01 25.23 -7.52
C VAL A 408 37.51 24.90 -7.59
N ALA A 409 37.07 24.18 -8.62
CA ALA A 409 35.67 23.76 -8.75
C ALA A 409 35.21 22.86 -7.58
N GLU A 410 36.08 21.98 -7.08
CA GLU A 410 35.82 21.20 -5.87
C GLU A 410 35.66 22.11 -4.65
N ALA A 411 36.54 23.09 -4.46
CA ALA A 411 36.44 24.04 -3.36
C ALA A 411 35.14 24.88 -3.42
N GLU A 412 34.70 25.31 -4.60
CA GLU A 412 33.40 25.99 -4.79
C GLU A 412 32.21 25.08 -4.42
N GLY A 413 32.30 23.79 -4.79
CA GLY A 413 31.34 22.77 -4.37
C GLY A 413 31.31 22.60 -2.84
N GLN A 414 32.49 22.60 -2.19
CA GLN A 414 32.60 22.53 -0.73
C GLN A 414 32.00 23.77 -0.04
N VAL A 415 32.16 24.97 -0.60
CA VAL A 415 31.50 26.18 -0.08
C VAL A 415 29.98 26.04 -0.12
N THR A 416 29.42 25.53 -1.22
CA THR A 416 27.97 25.29 -1.36
C THR A 416 27.50 24.24 -0.35
N ALA A 417 28.25 23.16 -0.17
CA ALA A 417 27.95 22.14 0.84
C ALA A 417 27.96 22.72 2.27
N LEU A 418 28.95 23.56 2.61
CA LEU A 418 29.05 24.24 3.90
C LEU A 418 27.91 25.23 4.13
N GLN A 419 27.45 25.93 3.10
CA GLN A 419 26.27 26.80 3.19
C GLN A 419 25.01 25.99 3.54
N ASN A 420 24.79 24.86 2.87
CA ASN A 420 23.67 23.95 3.17
C ASN A 420 23.77 23.36 4.59
N GLN A 421 24.99 23.02 5.03
CA GLN A 421 25.24 22.57 6.40
C GLN A 421 24.93 23.68 7.41
N LYS A 422 25.35 24.93 7.15
CA LYS A 422 25.03 26.09 7.99
C LYS A 422 23.52 26.27 8.13
N THR A 423 22.75 26.20 7.03
CA THR A 423 21.29 26.29 7.08
C THR A 423 20.68 25.19 7.94
N THR A 424 21.17 23.95 7.84
CA THR A 424 20.68 22.83 8.66
C THR A 424 20.97 23.05 10.15
N VAL A 425 22.16 23.57 10.48
CA VAL A 425 22.54 23.91 11.86
C VAL A 425 21.71 25.08 12.38
N GLN A 426 21.44 26.08 11.54
CA GLN A 426 20.61 27.23 11.88
C GLN A 426 19.18 26.79 12.24
N ILE A 427 18.56 25.94 11.40
CA ILE A 427 17.23 25.38 11.69
C ILE A 427 17.20 24.64 13.04
N ARG A 428 18.26 23.87 13.34
CA ARG A 428 18.37 23.17 14.63
C ARG A 428 18.53 24.16 15.79
N HIS A 429 19.37 25.17 15.63
CA HIS A 429 19.57 26.21 16.63
C HIS A 429 18.26 26.92 16.94
N ASP A 430 17.57 27.39 15.91
CA ASP A 430 16.33 28.15 16.05
C ASP A 430 15.24 27.26 16.68
N PHE A 431 15.12 26.00 16.25
CA PHE A 431 14.22 25.03 16.88
C PHE A 431 14.50 24.85 18.39
N TYR A 432 15.75 24.68 18.82
CA TYR A 432 16.07 24.50 20.23
C TYR A 432 16.02 25.81 21.04
N ALA A 433 16.21 26.96 20.40
CA ALA A 433 16.08 28.26 21.03
C ALA A 433 14.61 28.63 21.30
N ASP A 434 13.71 28.19 20.42
CA ASP A 434 12.27 28.48 20.50
C ASP A 434 11.47 27.49 21.37
N ILE A 435 12.09 26.38 21.83
CA ILE A 435 11.41 25.43 22.70
C ILE A 435 11.34 25.99 24.13
N ASP A 436 10.12 26.29 24.57
CA ASP A 436 9.82 26.59 25.97
C ASP A 436 10.18 25.41 26.89
N PHE A 437 10.64 25.72 28.10
CA PHE A 437 11.08 24.73 29.09
C PHE A 437 9.97 23.72 29.49
N MET A 438 8.72 24.17 29.57
CA MET A 438 7.56 23.30 29.87
C MET A 438 6.34 23.76 29.09
N ASN A 439 5.65 22.82 28.45
CA ASN A 439 4.36 23.12 27.81
C ASN A 439 3.25 23.26 28.87
N PRO A 440 2.11 23.91 28.55
CA PRO A 440 1.02 24.12 29.52
C PRO A 440 0.46 22.82 30.13
N TRP A 441 0.46 21.71 29.38
CA TRP A 441 -0.02 20.40 29.84
C TRP A 441 0.99 19.70 30.76
N GLU A 442 2.28 19.91 30.58
CA GLU A 442 3.36 19.45 31.47
C GLU A 442 3.31 20.21 32.78
N VAL A 443 3.09 21.53 32.75
CA VAL A 443 2.86 22.33 33.96
C VAL A 443 1.63 21.82 34.71
N ALA A 444 0.52 21.59 34.00
CA ALA A 444 -0.69 21.03 34.59
C ALA A 444 -0.48 19.61 35.15
N ALA A 445 0.25 18.75 34.43
CA ALA A 445 0.56 17.40 34.88
C ALA A 445 1.47 17.38 36.11
N SER A 446 2.51 18.22 36.16
CA SER A 446 3.36 18.40 37.35
C SER A 446 2.55 18.91 38.54
N ALA A 447 1.66 19.89 38.33
CA ALA A 447 0.78 20.39 39.37
C ALA A 447 -0.16 19.28 39.89
N LEU A 448 -0.79 18.51 39.00
CA LEU A 448 -1.64 17.38 39.37
C LEU A 448 -0.87 16.28 40.12
N GLN A 449 0.38 15.99 39.73
CA GLN A 449 1.24 15.04 40.44
C GLN A 449 1.59 15.52 41.86
N ILE A 450 1.92 16.81 42.03
CA ILE A 450 2.14 17.42 43.35
C ILE A 450 0.88 17.31 44.21
N GLN A 451 -0.29 17.65 43.66
CA GLN A 451 -1.56 17.55 44.38
C GLN A 451 -1.90 16.10 44.76
N ALA A 452 -1.67 15.14 43.85
CA ALA A 452 -1.87 13.72 44.15
C ALA A 452 -0.93 13.22 45.26
N ALA A 453 0.32 13.69 45.31
CA ALA A 453 1.26 13.36 46.39
C ALA A 453 0.79 13.90 47.75
N ILE A 454 0.27 15.14 47.79
CA ILE A 454 -0.30 15.74 49.00
C ILE A 454 -1.53 14.95 49.47
N ILE A 455 -2.46 14.64 48.58
CA ILE A 455 -3.68 13.89 48.91
C ILE A 455 -3.34 12.47 49.41
N ASN A 456 -2.40 11.77 48.76
CA ASN A 456 -1.95 10.46 49.23
C ASN A 456 -1.26 10.54 50.60
N GLY A 457 -0.47 11.60 50.85
CA GLY A 457 0.13 11.84 52.16
C GLY A 457 -0.90 12.09 53.27
N LEU A 458 -2.01 12.77 52.95
CA LEU A 458 -3.14 12.99 53.86
C LEU A 458 -4.05 11.77 54.02
N ALA A 459 -4.07 10.84 53.07
CA ALA A 459 -4.85 9.60 53.15
C ALA A 459 -4.26 8.60 54.17
N VAL A 460 -2.93 8.58 54.36
CA VAL A 460 -2.25 7.69 55.33
C VAL A 460 -2.76 7.84 56.77
N PRO A 461 -2.91 9.05 57.35
CA PRO A 461 -3.50 9.20 58.68
C PRO A 461 -5.00 8.86 58.71
N LEU A 462 -5.75 9.13 57.64
CA LEU A 462 -7.17 8.76 57.57
C LEU A 462 -7.39 7.23 57.58
N ASP A 463 -6.58 6.47 56.85
CA ASP A 463 -6.59 4.99 56.90
C ASP A 463 -6.16 4.44 58.28
N LEU A 464 -5.19 5.09 58.94
CA LEU A 464 -4.80 4.73 60.31
C LEU A 464 -5.95 4.99 61.30
N THR A 465 -6.69 6.10 61.15
CA THR A 465 -7.88 6.36 61.98
C THR A 465 -9.04 5.41 61.67
N ALA A 466 -9.22 4.98 60.40
CA ALA A 466 -10.20 3.98 60.02
C ALA A 466 -9.86 2.58 60.60
N SER A 467 -8.57 2.24 60.71
CA SER A 467 -8.12 1.02 61.39
C SER A 467 -8.40 1.05 62.91
N GLY A 468 -8.33 2.23 63.54
CA GLY A 468 -8.73 2.45 64.93
C GLY A 468 -10.25 2.42 65.16
N ALA A 469 -11.03 2.96 64.23
CA ALA A 469 -12.50 2.92 64.27
C ALA A 469 -13.06 1.50 64.10
N HIS A 470 -12.38 0.63 63.34
CA HIS A 470 -12.72 -0.79 63.23
C HIS A 470 -12.46 -1.62 64.50
N LEU A 471 -11.70 -1.07 65.47
CA LEU A 471 -11.41 -1.73 66.75
C LEU A 471 -12.42 -1.37 67.86
N ILE A 472 -13.34 -0.44 67.60
CA ILE A 472 -14.46 -0.16 68.51
C ILE A 472 -15.60 -1.11 68.13
N PRO A 473 -15.94 -2.12 68.94
CA PRO A 473 -17.06 -3.00 68.65
C PRO A 473 -18.37 -2.21 68.70
N GLU A 474 -19.16 -2.25 67.62
CA GLU A 474 -20.55 -1.78 67.63
C GLU A 474 -21.39 -2.73 68.50
N MET A 475 -21.51 -2.40 69.79
CA MET A 475 -22.36 -3.13 70.73
C MET A 475 -23.76 -2.51 70.71
N THR A 476 -24.66 -3.08 69.92
CA THR A 476 -26.10 -2.81 70.02
C THR A 476 -26.69 -3.59 71.19
N PHE A 477 -27.01 -2.89 72.28
CA PHE A 477 -27.73 -3.47 73.43
C PHE A 477 -29.24 -3.27 73.25
N GLY A 478 -30.01 -4.36 73.10
CA GLY A 478 -31.46 -4.34 73.12
C GLY A 478 -32.09 -5.70 72.82
N ALA A 479 -32.80 -6.27 73.79
CA ALA A 479 -33.49 -7.55 73.69
C ALA A 479 -34.78 -7.42 72.85
N THR A 480 -34.86 -8.14 71.72
CA THR A 480 -36.00 -8.99 71.30
C THR A 480 -35.85 -9.42 69.84
N GLY A 481 -35.91 -10.74 69.60
CA GLY A 481 -36.81 -11.32 68.59
C GLY A 481 -36.33 -11.41 67.15
N TRP A 482 -36.27 -12.65 66.65
CA TRP A 482 -36.14 -13.04 65.25
C TRP A 482 -37.11 -12.32 64.29
N ALA A 483 -36.66 -12.24 63.03
CA ALA A 483 -37.39 -11.83 61.82
C ALA A 483 -37.47 -10.32 61.51
N ALA A 484 -36.39 -9.79 60.92
CA ALA A 484 -36.48 -8.75 59.89
C ALA A 484 -35.20 -8.77 59.02
N VAL A 485 -35.32 -9.17 57.76
CA VAL A 485 -34.31 -8.92 56.72
C VAL A 485 -34.71 -7.63 56.02
N ARG A 486 -33.89 -6.57 56.11
CA ARG A 486 -33.65 -5.51 55.09
C ARG A 486 -32.48 -4.60 55.56
N PRO A 487 -31.84 -3.80 54.68
CA PRO A 487 -31.29 -4.10 53.36
C PRO A 487 -29.75 -3.88 53.36
N ARG A 488 -29.01 -4.72 52.64
CA ARG A 488 -27.56 -4.57 52.43
C ARG A 488 -27.32 -3.48 51.40
N TRP A 489 -26.87 -2.30 51.84
CA TRP A 489 -26.22 -1.34 50.95
C TRP A 489 -24.88 -1.93 50.49
N SER A 490 -24.84 -2.35 49.23
CA SER A 490 -23.62 -2.78 48.55
C SER A 490 -22.69 -1.58 48.39
N LYS A 491 -21.65 -1.48 49.23
CA LYS A 491 -20.48 -0.67 48.88
C LYS A 491 -19.75 -1.39 47.75
N SER A 492 -19.73 -0.71 46.60
CA SER A 492 -18.93 -0.99 45.42
C SER A 492 -17.54 -1.51 45.79
N ALA A 493 -17.17 -2.65 45.22
CA ALA A 493 -15.83 -3.20 45.29
C ALA A 493 -14.83 -2.17 44.73
N ALA A 494 -14.07 -1.56 45.62
CA ALA A 494 -12.81 -0.91 45.28
C ALA A 494 -11.87 -2.00 44.75
N THR A 495 -11.68 -1.99 43.43
CA THR A 495 -10.79 -2.89 42.70
C THR A 495 -9.38 -2.67 43.22
N ARG A 496 -8.90 -3.61 44.03
CA ARG A 496 -7.49 -3.71 44.46
C ARG A 496 -6.63 -4.01 43.24
N TRP A 497 -6.18 -2.97 42.53
CA TRP A 497 -5.14 -3.08 41.53
C TRP A 497 -3.81 -3.39 42.23
N ARG A 498 -3.40 -4.66 42.21
CA ARG A 498 -2.02 -5.05 42.51
C ARG A 498 -1.11 -4.46 41.41
N PRO A 499 -0.04 -3.72 41.74
CA PRO A 499 0.99 -3.42 40.76
C PRO A 499 1.73 -4.72 40.45
N ARG A 500 1.58 -5.21 39.22
CA ARG A 500 2.45 -6.24 38.65
C ARG A 500 3.83 -5.62 38.49
N SER A 501 4.78 -6.04 39.32
CA SER A 501 6.20 -5.76 39.15
C SER A 501 6.63 -6.20 37.75
N ARG A 502 6.92 -5.24 36.87
CA ARG A 502 7.78 -5.49 35.71
C ARG A 502 9.20 -5.68 36.21
N PRO A 503 9.94 -6.72 35.79
CA PRO A 503 11.39 -6.63 35.81
C PRO A 503 11.78 -5.61 34.75
N ARG A 504 12.59 -4.63 35.15
CA ARG A 504 13.33 -3.73 34.26
C ARG A 504 14.77 -4.28 34.14
N PRO A 505 15.49 -3.84 33.09
CA PRO A 505 16.23 -4.66 32.12
C PRO A 505 17.38 -5.50 32.67
#